data_AF-A0A2E7MKS7-F1
#
_entry.id   AF-A0A2E7MKS7-F1
#
_cell.length_a   1.000
_cell.length_b   1.000
_cell.length_c   1.000
_cell.angle_alpha   90.00
_cell.angle_beta   90.00
_cell.angle_gamma   90.00
#
_symmetry.space_group_name_H-M   'P 1'
#
loop_
_entity.id
_entity.type
_entity.pdbx_description
1 polymer ?
#
loop_
_entity_poly.entity_id
_entity_poly.type
_entity_poly.pdbx_seq_one_letter_code
_entity_poly.pdbx_strand_id
1 'polypeptide(L)'
;MVKSQRVFQVNYPNAGEHAREMLALSYRPAWAGPSAAAKDWKREQVALLAAAIQLLFGDRNTRHWTSEGGNKSANRAGESPAIDPGRWERI
;
A
#
# COMPACT_ATOMS: atom_id res chain seq x y z
N MET A 1 13.69 -3.85 -9.54
CA MET A 1 12.41 -4.54 -9.82
C MET A 1 11.28 -3.53 -9.70
N VAL A 2 10.50 -3.32 -10.77
CA VAL A 2 9.30 -2.46 -10.76
C VAL A 2 8.08 -3.36 -10.83
N LYS A 3 7.10 -3.14 -9.94
CA LYS A 3 5.90 -3.97 -9.85
C LYS A 3 4.66 -3.11 -9.70
N SER A 4 3.57 -3.58 -10.30
CA SER A 4 2.24 -2.99 -10.12
C SER A 4 1.60 -3.50 -8.84
N GLN A 5 0.72 -2.69 -8.25
CA GLN A 5 -0.10 -3.07 -7.08
C GLN A 5 -1.01 -4.28 -7.32
N ARG A 6 -1.18 -4.72 -8.58
CA ARG A 6 -1.99 -5.88 -8.96
C ARG A 6 -1.21 -7.20 -8.99
N VAL A 7 0.10 -7.17 -8.76
CA VAL A 7 0.94 -8.37 -8.82
C VAL A 7 0.88 -9.09 -7.47
N PHE A 8 0.44 -10.35 -7.48
CA PHE A 8 0.62 -11.24 -6.35
C PHE A 8 2.12 -11.56 -6.20
N GLN A 9 2.68 -11.30 -5.02
CA GLN A 9 4.12 -11.40 -4.79
C GLN A 9 4.43 -11.88 -3.38
N VAL A 10 5.56 -12.59 -3.25
CA VAL A 10 6.13 -13.04 -1.98
C VAL A 10 7.65 -12.90 -2.04
N ASN A 11 8.29 -12.73 -0.88
CA ASN A 11 9.74 -12.80 -0.79
C ASN A 11 10.17 -14.27 -0.79
N TYR A 12 11.11 -14.63 -1.66
CA TYR A 12 11.69 -15.97 -1.66
C TYR A 12 12.54 -16.19 -0.39
N PRO A 13 12.54 -17.40 0.22
CA PRO A 13 13.35 -17.70 1.41
C PRO A 13 14.81 -17.25 1.26
N ASN A 14 15.38 -16.74 2.35
CA ASN A 14 16.81 -16.46 2.40
C ASN A 14 17.55 -17.71 2.88
N ALA A 15 18.11 -18.48 1.95
CA ALA A 15 18.80 -19.74 2.23
C ALA A 15 20.33 -19.60 2.40
N GLY A 16 20.86 -18.36 2.32
CA GLY A 16 22.29 -18.09 2.48
C GLY A 16 22.65 -17.63 3.89
N GLU A 17 23.95 -17.51 4.16
CA GLU A 17 24.49 -17.12 5.47
C GLU A 17 24.61 -15.60 5.67
N HIS A 18 24.08 -14.80 4.74
CA HIS A 18 24.15 -13.35 4.79
C HIS A 18 22.76 -12.71 4.71
N ALA A 19 22.63 -11.53 5.30
CA ALA A 19 21.41 -10.74 5.23
C ALA A 19 21.13 -10.31 3.78
N ARG A 20 19.88 -10.51 3.33
CA ARG A 20 19.40 -9.95 2.06
C ARG A 20 18.75 -8.59 2.33
N GLU A 21 19.34 -7.54 1.78
CA GLU A 21 18.85 -6.17 1.93
C GLU A 21 18.17 -5.65 0.65
N MET A 22 17.12 -4.84 0.81
CA MET A 22 16.42 -4.21 -0.30
C MET A 22 15.82 -2.87 0.14
N LEU A 23 16.11 -1.80 -0.62
CA LEU A 23 15.38 -0.55 -0.52
C LEU A 23 14.17 -0.58 -1.47
N ALA A 24 12.97 -0.58 -0.90
CA ALA A 24 11.72 -0.55 -1.66
C ALA A 24 11.14 0.87 -1.67
N LEU A 25 11.14 1.49 -2.85
CA LEU A 25 10.43 2.75 -3.08
C LEU A 25 9.05 2.46 -3.65
N SER A 26 8.01 2.96 -2.99
CA SER A 26 6.62 2.81 -3.41
C SER A 26 6.02 4.17 -3.69
N TYR A 27 5.43 4.33 -4.86
CA TYR A 27 4.65 5.51 -5.23
C TYR A 27 3.17 5.16 -5.16
N ARG A 28 2.38 6.13 -4.69
CA ARG A 28 0.91 6.05 -4.68
C ARG A 28 0.35 7.31 -5.33
N PRO A 29 -0.86 7.27 -5.89
CA PRO A 29 -1.57 8.48 -6.27
C PRO A 29 -1.68 9.43 -5.07
N ALA A 30 -1.54 10.74 -5.29
CA ALA A 30 -1.54 11.75 -4.22
C ALA A 30 -2.81 11.71 -3.35
N TRP A 31 -3.92 11.24 -3.91
CA TRP A 31 -5.21 11.14 -3.25
C TRP A 31 -5.40 9.88 -2.37
N ALA A 32 -4.50 8.90 -2.45
CA ALA A 32 -4.69 7.59 -1.84
C ALA A 32 -4.11 7.53 -0.42
N GLY A 33 -4.62 8.36 0.50
CA GLY A 33 -4.14 8.54 1.89
C GLY A 33 -3.78 7.25 2.65
N PRO A 34 -2.78 7.30 3.56
CA PRO A 34 -2.31 6.12 4.31
C PRO A 34 -3.41 5.51 5.18
N SER A 35 -3.24 4.25 5.61
CA SER A 35 -4.19 3.58 6.51
C SER A 35 -4.25 4.24 7.90
N ALA A 36 -3.15 4.84 8.35
CA ALA A 36 -3.04 5.60 9.58
C ALA A 36 -2.37 6.95 9.31
N ALA A 37 -2.65 7.95 10.15
CA ALA A 37 -2.05 9.27 10.02
C ALA A 37 -0.52 9.20 10.08
N ALA A 38 0.12 9.84 9.11
CA ALA A 38 1.57 9.95 9.03
C ALA A 38 2.01 11.33 9.51
N LYS A 39 3.16 11.40 10.20
CA LYS A 39 3.76 12.69 10.54
C LYS A 39 4.16 13.44 9.28
N ASP A 40 3.80 14.71 9.16
CA ASP A 40 4.16 15.53 8.01
C ASP A 40 5.67 15.70 7.83
N TRP A 41 6.02 16.11 6.61
CA TRP A 41 7.39 16.45 6.26
C TRP A 41 7.87 17.69 7.02
N LYS A 42 9.13 17.68 7.41
CA LYS A 42 9.83 18.88 7.88
C LYS A 42 10.07 19.82 6.71
N ARG A 43 9.46 21.01 6.73
CA ARG A 43 9.53 21.97 5.62
C ARG A 43 10.96 22.39 5.32
N GLU A 44 11.76 22.56 6.36
CA GLU A 44 13.17 22.89 6.27
C GLU A 44 13.99 21.81 5.56
N GLN A 45 13.60 20.53 5.66
CA GLN A 45 14.28 19.44 4.96
C GLN A 45 13.84 19.34 3.49
N VAL A 46 12.56 19.56 3.22
CA VAL A 46 12.03 19.56 1.84
C VAL A 46 12.62 20.71 1.03
N ALA A 47 12.83 21.88 1.64
CA ALA A 47 13.41 23.04 0.99
C ALA A 47 14.83 22.83 0.45
N LEU A 48 15.56 21.83 0.97
CA LEU A 48 16.91 21.46 0.49
C LEU A 48 16.88 20.66 -0.83
N LEU A 49 15.71 20.17 -1.25
CA LEU A 49 15.56 19.35 -2.44
C LEU A 49 15.42 20.21 -3.69
N ALA A 50 15.79 19.68 -4.86
CA ALA A 50 15.53 20.33 -6.14
C ALA A 50 14.03 20.58 -6.35
N ALA A 51 13.66 21.69 -6.99
CA ALA A 51 12.26 22.11 -7.15
C ALA A 51 11.35 21.01 -7.74
N ALA A 52 11.84 20.26 -8.74
CA ALA A 52 11.10 19.14 -9.33
C ALA A 52 10.81 18.01 -8.33
N ILE A 53 11.67 17.82 -7.33
CA ILE A 53 11.52 16.80 -6.30
C ILE A 53 10.57 17.27 -5.19
N GLN A 54 10.61 18.56 -4.83
CA GLN A 54 9.71 19.12 -3.81
C GLN A 54 8.23 18.86 -4.13
N LEU A 55 7.87 18.81 -5.42
CA LEU A 55 6.51 18.48 -5.88
C LEU A 55 6.02 17.10 -5.43
N LEU A 56 6.93 16.17 -5.11
CA LEU A 56 6.59 14.83 -4.62
C LEU A 56 6.30 14.81 -3.10
N PHE A 57 6.62 15.90 -2.38
CA PHE A 57 6.55 16.00 -0.92
C PHE A 57 5.33 16.83 -0.46
N GLY A 58 4.17 16.60 -1.07
CA GLY A 58 2.90 17.16 -0.62
C GLY A 58 2.43 16.64 0.75
N ASP A 59 1.23 17.02 1.18
CA ASP A 59 0.62 16.53 2.41
C ASP A 59 0.52 14.99 2.39
N ARG A 60 1.09 14.36 3.42
CA ARG A 60 1.15 12.90 3.52
C ARG A 60 -0.21 12.28 3.84
N ASN A 61 -1.11 13.05 4.42
CA ASN A 61 -2.40 12.59 4.91
C ASN A 61 -3.55 12.89 3.92
N THR A 62 -3.26 13.52 2.78
CA THR A 62 -4.26 13.77 1.73
C THR A 62 -4.97 12.47 1.34
N ARG A 63 -6.30 12.47 1.50
CA ARG A 63 -7.19 11.36 1.19
C ARG A 63 -8.47 11.90 0.55
N HIS A 64 -8.77 11.43 -0.65
CA HIS A 64 -10.07 11.64 -1.28
C HIS A 64 -10.84 10.31 -1.25
N TRP A 65 -11.94 10.27 -0.48
CA TRP A 65 -12.80 9.09 -0.42
C TRP A 65 -13.98 9.27 -1.36
N THR A 66 -14.20 8.31 -2.25
CA THR A 66 -15.43 8.21 -3.05
C THR A 66 -16.31 7.14 -2.42
N SER A 67 -17.13 7.52 -1.43
CA SER A 67 -18.06 6.59 -0.76
C SER A 67 -19.06 5.96 -1.72
N GLU A 68 -19.33 6.61 -2.86
CA GLU A 68 -20.24 6.15 -3.90
C GLU A 68 -19.55 5.29 -4.99
N GLY A 69 -18.28 4.92 -4.80
CA GLY A 69 -17.55 4.07 -5.75
C GLY A 69 -18.22 2.70 -5.90
N GLY A 70 -19.03 2.53 -6.95
CA GLY A 70 -19.91 1.38 -7.21
C GLY A 70 -19.24 0.02 -7.46
N ASN A 71 -18.00 -0.18 -7.01
CA ASN A 71 -17.29 -1.45 -7.19
C ASN A 71 -17.69 -2.53 -6.16
N LYS A 72 -18.63 -2.21 -5.26
CA LYS A 72 -19.26 -3.17 -4.34
C LYS A 72 -20.69 -3.39 -4.82
N SER A 73 -21.01 -4.61 -5.26
CA SER A 73 -22.39 -4.98 -5.60
C SER A 73 -23.29 -4.83 -4.38
N ALA A 74 -24.51 -4.30 -4.57
CA ALA A 74 -25.44 -4.00 -3.48
C ALA A 74 -25.77 -5.22 -2.59
N ASN A 75 -25.73 -6.42 -3.16
CA ASN A 75 -26.10 -7.68 -2.49
C ASN A 75 -24.91 -8.61 -2.22
N ARG A 76 -23.70 -8.08 -1.94
CA ARG A 76 -22.57 -8.95 -1.59
C ARG A 76 -22.80 -9.57 -0.19
N ALA A 77 -22.90 -10.90 -0.13
CA ALA A 77 -22.93 -11.64 1.13
C ALA A 77 -21.68 -11.35 1.96
N GLY A 78 -21.84 -11.21 3.28
CA GLY A 78 -20.73 -10.99 4.22
C GLY A 78 -19.87 -12.23 4.48
N GLU A 79 -20.34 -13.39 3.99
CA GLU A 79 -19.77 -14.70 4.22
C GLU A 79 -19.59 -15.42 2.87
N SER A 80 -18.53 -16.22 2.74
CA SER A 80 -18.31 -17.05 1.55
C SER A 80 -17.71 -18.40 1.97
N PRO A 81 -18.32 -19.54 1.56
CA PRO A 81 -17.78 -20.88 1.84
C PRO A 81 -16.35 -21.08 1.34
N ALA A 82 -15.92 -20.30 0.33
CA ALA A 82 -14.56 -20.37 -0.20
C ALA A 82 -13.49 -19.80 0.75
N ILE A 83 -13.85 -18.95 1.72
CA ILE A 83 -12.91 -18.35 2.69
C ILE A 83 -13.16 -18.80 4.13
N ASP A 84 -14.10 -19.72 4.35
CA ASP A 84 -14.39 -20.30 5.66
C ASP A 84 -13.16 -21.08 6.18
N PRO A 85 -12.56 -20.69 7.33
CA PRO A 85 -11.44 -21.42 7.93
C PRO A 85 -11.77 -22.89 8.22
N GLY A 86 -13.02 -23.21 8.55
CA GLY A 86 -13.49 -24.57 8.84
C GLY A 86 -13.41 -25.51 7.64
N ARG A 87 -13.18 -24.99 6.42
CA ARG A 87 -12.98 -25.81 5.22
C ARG A 87 -11.74 -26.71 5.31
N TRP A 88 -10.76 -26.37 6.15
CA TRP A 88 -9.52 -27.13 6.35
C TRP A 88 -9.63 -28.13 7.51
N GLU A 89 -10.71 -28.05 8.30
CA GLU A 89 -10.97 -28.94 9.44
C GLU A 89 -11.77 -30.18 9.06
N ARG A 90 -12.23 -30.27 7.80
CA ARG A 90 -12.83 -31.49 7.23
C ARG A 90 -11.72 -32.47 6.84
N ILE A 91 -11.18 -33.17 7.83
CA ILE A 91 -10.40 -34.40 7.65
C ILE A 91 -11.22 -35.55 8.25
#